data_AF-A0A821DUF9-F1
#
_entry.id   AF-A0A821DUF9-F1
#
_cell.length_a   1.000
_cell.length_b   1.000
_cell.length_c   1.000
_cell.angle_alpha   90.00
_cell.angle_beta   90.00
_cell.angle_gamma   90.00
#
_symmetry.space_group_name_H-M   'P 1'
#
loop_
_entity.id
_entity.type
_entity.pdbx_description
1 polymer ?
#
loop_
_entity_poly.entity_id
_entity_poly.type
_entity_poly.pdbx_seq_one_letter_code
_entity_poly.pdbx_strand_id
1 'polypeptide(L)'
;MIDVIDALINKNKQTPMVEAFLAQTSSILGDDNILTGEDFEKSNSYFNTIADRELMSFMNHNLMGDTSFNDFISSLPTETEPNPTFFKIYPSLSTIPANCVQIRVKIIYQLNMICEKVLSIIDLSLAPKQSIVADRLRYAKDYLLYQKKFELLEESLEKTNMGNVYRPTVEFDPVKATIESKNGENTMFYQAYEQLYKNAHRSFRNEDDHLWEATYVGMHSIDAGGPYRDSITCICSDICSTRLPLFILCPNGRANIGLNRDRWIPNVFPPNESIPDTFKNQYRFVGQLMGMAIRKKHYLDLKFPVFLWKQLAREQVTIEDIEAVDIQCFKIIKEMKANFAQDDLIDINVDINYLFSSIMSELRFEAVSSAGQSYELIPGGKEIPLTAANFKDYCTKYHEYRLNEFNRQIEFIRQGLYSVVPCYYLSLFTASELEETVCGKGHIDIELLKRNTRYGDSINQDSPRIERFWTVLNEMFNDEQKKSFIIFVWGRSTLPRCNEEFTCKFLINPYYESPDEIDKVLP
;
A
#
# COMPACT_ATOMS: atom_id res chain seq x y z
N MET A 1 -22.04 13.18 13.25
CA MET A 1 -20.87 12.46 12.67
C MET A 1 -21.27 11.69 11.42
N ILE A 2 -22.14 10.66 11.51
CA ILE A 2 -22.52 9.86 10.34
C ILE A 2 -23.12 10.70 9.21
N ASP A 3 -24.02 11.63 9.52
CA ASP A 3 -24.59 12.52 8.49
C ASP A 3 -23.53 13.41 7.81
N VAL A 4 -22.48 13.80 8.55
CA VAL A 4 -21.37 14.59 8.03
C VAL A 4 -20.52 13.73 7.09
N ILE A 5 -20.21 12.50 7.50
CA ILE A 5 -19.52 11.51 6.67
C ILE A 5 -20.31 11.27 5.37
N ASP A 6 -21.61 11.01 5.47
CA ASP A 6 -22.46 10.76 4.32
C ASP A 6 -22.55 12.00 3.41
N ALA A 7 -22.58 13.21 3.97
CA ALA A 7 -22.54 14.45 3.20
C ALA A 7 -21.19 14.69 2.51
N LEU A 8 -20.07 14.31 3.14
CA LEU A 8 -18.73 14.37 2.55
C LEU A 8 -18.56 13.34 1.42
N ILE A 9 -19.01 12.11 1.63
CA ILE A 9 -18.90 11.01 0.65
C ILE A 9 -19.77 11.29 -0.57
N ASN A 10 -21.05 11.59 -0.36
CA ASN A 10 -22.01 11.76 -1.44
C ASN A 10 -21.95 13.13 -2.11
N LYS A 11 -21.11 14.05 -1.59
CA LYS A 11 -21.08 15.46 -2.01
C LYS A 11 -22.46 16.12 -1.95
N ASN A 12 -23.28 15.67 -1.00
CA ASN A 12 -24.64 16.14 -0.87
C ASN A 12 -24.69 17.49 -0.16
N LYS A 13 -25.81 18.18 -0.36
CA LYS A 13 -26.12 19.44 0.30
C LYS A 13 -26.26 19.28 1.81
N GLN A 14 -26.19 20.41 2.48
CA GLN A 14 -26.28 20.56 3.91
C GLN A 14 -27.54 19.91 4.50
N THR A 15 -27.39 19.29 5.66
CA THR A 15 -28.51 18.85 6.50
C THR A 15 -28.47 19.61 7.84
N PRO A 16 -29.59 19.72 8.56
CA PRO A 16 -29.58 20.31 9.92
C PRO A 16 -28.57 19.66 10.87
N MET A 17 -28.22 18.39 10.62
CA MET A 17 -27.19 17.67 11.38
C MET A 17 -25.77 18.15 11.07
N VAL A 18 -25.49 18.62 9.84
CA VAL A 18 -24.20 19.23 9.49
C VAL A 18 -24.04 20.57 10.20
N GLU A 19 -25.08 21.41 10.24
CA GLU A 19 -25.03 22.67 11.02
C GLU A 19 -24.78 22.44 12.50
N ALA A 20 -25.55 21.51 13.09
CA ALA A 20 -25.41 21.15 14.48
C ALA A 20 -23.98 20.65 14.78
N PHE A 21 -23.40 19.86 13.88
CA PHE A 21 -22.03 19.40 13.99
C PHE A 21 -21.04 20.57 13.98
N LEU A 22 -21.11 21.46 12.98
CA LEU A 22 -20.17 22.59 12.85
C LEU A 22 -20.26 23.52 14.07
N ALA A 23 -21.48 23.80 14.54
CA ALA A 23 -21.70 24.62 15.73
C ALA A 23 -21.12 23.96 16.99
N GLN A 24 -21.35 22.66 17.21
CA GLN A 24 -20.86 21.92 18.38
C GLN A 24 -19.33 21.75 18.39
N THR A 25 -18.70 21.75 17.21
CA THR A 25 -17.26 21.53 17.04
C THR A 25 -16.47 22.81 16.79
N SER A 26 -17.13 23.97 16.80
CA SER A 26 -16.51 25.29 16.59
C SER A 26 -15.30 25.54 17.50
N SER A 27 -15.42 25.21 18.79
CA SER A 27 -14.34 25.35 19.79
C SER A 27 -13.07 24.56 19.47
N ILE A 28 -13.15 23.51 18.65
CA ILE A 28 -11.98 22.69 18.26
C ILE A 28 -11.00 23.48 17.39
N LEU A 29 -11.50 24.42 16.59
CA LEU A 29 -10.69 25.18 15.63
C LEU A 29 -10.17 26.52 16.17
N GLY A 30 -10.67 26.96 17.33
CA GLY A 30 -10.47 28.31 17.86
C GLY A 30 -11.43 29.35 17.25
N ASP A 31 -11.56 30.49 17.92
CA ASP A 31 -12.59 31.51 17.64
C ASP A 31 -12.49 32.12 16.22
N ASP A 32 -11.30 32.14 15.62
CA ASP A 32 -11.06 32.71 14.29
C ASP A 32 -11.37 31.75 13.12
N ASN A 33 -11.75 30.50 13.41
CA ASN A 33 -11.88 29.44 12.41
C ASN A 33 -13.29 28.82 12.33
N ILE A 34 -14.31 29.56 12.76
CA ILE A 34 -15.70 29.09 12.76
C ILE A 34 -16.18 28.80 11.33
N LEU A 35 -16.77 27.63 11.15
CA LEU A 35 -17.35 27.19 9.89
C LEU A 35 -18.87 27.31 9.90
N THR A 36 -19.43 27.74 8.77
CA THR A 36 -20.88 27.78 8.54
C THR A 36 -21.32 26.63 7.64
N GLY A 37 -22.64 26.42 7.57
CA GLY A 37 -23.23 25.50 6.61
C GLY A 37 -22.92 25.86 5.15
N GLU A 38 -22.91 27.16 4.83
CA GLU A 38 -22.57 27.66 3.50
C GLU A 38 -21.12 27.33 3.11
N ASP A 39 -20.18 27.42 4.07
CA ASP A 39 -18.79 27.00 3.86
C ASP A 39 -18.70 25.51 3.50
N PHE A 40 -19.48 24.66 4.19
CA PHE A 40 -19.52 23.23 3.92
C PHE A 40 -20.05 22.93 2.51
N GLU A 41 -21.16 23.55 2.10
CA GLU A 41 -21.71 23.38 0.76
C GLU A 41 -20.76 23.86 -0.32
N LYS A 42 -20.16 25.03 -0.10
CA LYS A 42 -19.15 25.60 -0.99
C LYS A 42 -17.99 24.63 -1.16
N SER A 43 -17.43 24.12 -0.07
CA SER A 43 -16.36 23.12 -0.12
C SER A 43 -16.77 21.85 -0.89
N ASN A 44 -17.95 21.29 -0.60
CA ASN A 44 -18.46 20.10 -1.30
C ASN A 44 -18.62 20.30 -2.82
N SER A 45 -18.92 21.53 -3.27
CA SER A 45 -19.11 21.82 -4.71
C SER A 45 -17.83 21.74 -5.53
N TYR A 46 -16.65 21.88 -4.92
CA TYR A 46 -15.36 21.82 -5.60
C TYR A 46 -14.64 20.48 -5.47
N PHE A 47 -14.92 19.71 -4.41
CA PHE A 47 -14.19 18.48 -4.11
C PHE A 47 -14.79 17.25 -4.78
N ASN A 48 -13.92 16.42 -5.35
CA ASN A 48 -14.22 15.05 -5.76
C ASN A 48 -13.36 14.05 -4.95
N THR A 49 -13.60 12.75 -5.13
CA THR A 49 -12.88 11.68 -4.40
C THR A 49 -11.37 11.72 -4.60
N ILE A 50 -10.87 12.12 -5.77
CA ILE A 50 -9.44 12.20 -6.06
C ILE A 50 -8.82 13.38 -5.29
N ALA A 51 -9.48 14.55 -5.33
CA ALA A 51 -9.06 15.73 -4.58
C ALA A 51 -9.06 15.48 -3.06
N ASP A 52 -10.07 14.78 -2.51
CA ASP A 52 -10.06 14.42 -1.09
C ASP A 52 -8.87 13.51 -0.73
N ARG A 53 -8.54 12.53 -1.58
CA ARG A 53 -7.40 11.64 -1.35
C ARG A 53 -6.06 12.38 -1.38
N GLU A 54 -5.89 13.31 -2.32
CA GLU A 54 -4.71 14.17 -2.38
C GLU A 54 -4.62 15.06 -1.13
N LEU A 55 -5.73 15.67 -0.72
CA LEU A 55 -5.78 16.50 0.50
C LEU A 55 -5.45 15.69 1.75
N MET A 56 -5.99 14.48 1.85
CA MET A 56 -5.76 13.59 2.98
C MET A 56 -4.33 13.06 3.02
N SER A 57 -3.74 12.78 1.86
CA SER A 57 -2.31 12.52 1.76
C SER A 57 -1.51 13.70 2.31
N PHE A 58 -1.79 14.94 1.86
CA PHE A 58 -1.12 16.13 2.39
C PHE A 58 -1.28 16.28 3.91
N MET A 59 -2.51 16.15 4.42
CA MET A 59 -2.79 16.25 5.85
C MET A 59 -2.01 15.18 6.64
N ASN A 60 -2.03 13.92 6.21
CA ASN A 60 -1.29 12.83 6.85
C ASN A 60 0.23 13.04 6.84
N HIS A 61 0.78 13.80 5.89
CA HIS A 61 2.21 14.10 5.86
C HIS A 61 2.62 15.25 6.79
N ASN A 62 1.72 16.20 7.05
CA ASN A 62 2.06 17.50 7.64
C ASN A 62 1.38 17.77 9.00
N LEU A 63 0.31 17.04 9.35
CA LEU A 63 -0.33 17.07 10.67
C LEU A 63 0.22 16.00 11.64
N MET A 64 1.48 15.60 11.47
CA MET A 64 2.12 14.60 12.32
C MET A 64 2.81 15.25 13.54
N GLY A 65 2.86 14.54 14.66
CA GLY A 65 3.58 14.95 15.87
C GLY A 65 2.97 16.14 16.62
N ASP A 66 3.81 17.01 17.16
CA ASP A 66 3.42 18.17 17.99
C ASP A 66 2.96 19.40 17.17
N THR A 67 2.71 19.24 15.87
CA THR A 67 2.31 20.36 14.99
C THR A 67 0.93 20.88 15.40
N SER A 68 0.86 22.15 15.84
CA SER A 68 -0.41 22.82 16.13
C SER A 68 -1.27 22.91 14.88
N PHE A 69 -2.57 22.66 15.01
CA PHE A 69 -3.51 22.79 13.89
C PHE A 69 -3.51 24.21 13.29
N ASN A 70 -3.32 25.24 14.11
CA ASN A 70 -3.27 26.62 13.63
C ASN A 70 -2.01 26.89 12.79
N ASP A 71 -0.87 26.32 13.16
CA ASP A 71 0.37 26.43 12.39
C ASP A 71 0.23 25.69 11.06
N PHE A 72 -0.42 24.52 11.07
CA PHE A 72 -0.72 23.77 9.87
C PHE A 72 -1.65 24.54 8.92
N ILE A 73 -2.76 25.10 9.41
CA ILE A 73 -3.66 25.93 8.60
C ILE A 73 -2.92 27.14 8.01
N SER A 74 -2.06 27.78 8.80
CA SER A 74 -1.26 28.93 8.35
C SER A 74 -0.25 28.56 7.26
N SER A 75 0.14 27.28 7.17
CA SER A 75 1.05 26.77 6.13
C SER A 75 0.36 26.46 4.79
N LEU A 76 -0.98 26.41 4.77
CA LEU A 76 -1.74 26.11 3.55
C LEU A 76 -1.69 27.28 2.55
N PRO A 77 -1.82 27.01 1.24
CA PRO A 77 -1.95 28.06 0.25
C PRO A 77 -3.11 29.01 0.57
N THR A 78 -2.93 30.28 0.23
CA THR A 78 -3.98 31.31 0.28
C THR A 78 -4.19 31.89 -1.12
N GLU A 79 -5.30 32.60 -1.34
CA GLU A 79 -5.55 33.28 -2.62
C GLU A 79 -4.46 34.31 -2.96
N THR A 80 -3.84 34.89 -1.93
CA THR A 80 -2.72 35.83 -2.07
C THR A 80 -1.37 35.15 -2.23
N GLU A 81 -1.23 33.90 -1.77
CA GLU A 81 0.02 33.12 -1.79
C GLU A 81 -0.24 31.68 -2.25
N PRO A 82 -0.39 31.45 -3.57
CA PRO A 82 -0.91 30.21 -4.14
C PRO A 82 0.09 29.04 -4.20
N ASN A 83 1.06 28.93 -3.29
CA ASN A 83 2.11 27.89 -3.20
C ASN A 83 2.19 26.90 -4.40
N PRO A 84 2.90 27.26 -5.48
CA PRO A 84 2.93 26.45 -6.72
C PRO A 84 3.51 25.05 -6.53
N THR A 85 4.42 24.87 -5.56
CA THR A 85 5.04 23.58 -5.24
C THR A 85 4.00 22.61 -4.66
N PHE A 86 3.12 23.09 -3.79
CA PHE A 86 2.00 22.30 -3.26
C PHE A 86 1.12 21.77 -4.39
N PHE A 87 0.73 22.62 -5.33
CA PHE A 87 -0.14 22.22 -6.45
C PHE A 87 0.56 21.35 -7.50
N LYS A 88 1.89 21.39 -7.58
CA LYS A 88 2.65 20.44 -8.41
C LYS A 88 2.62 19.03 -7.82
N ILE A 89 2.62 18.91 -6.50
CA ILE A 89 2.56 17.62 -5.78
C ILE A 89 1.12 17.09 -5.74
N TYR A 90 0.13 17.98 -5.64
CA TYR A 90 -1.30 17.66 -5.56
C TYR A 90 -2.08 18.34 -6.70
N PRO A 91 -2.01 17.81 -7.94
CA PRO A 91 -2.56 18.46 -9.12
C PRO A 91 -4.08 18.63 -9.09
N SER A 92 -4.81 17.70 -8.47
CA SER A 92 -6.27 17.78 -8.38
C SER A 92 -6.72 18.92 -7.48
N LEU A 93 -5.88 19.35 -6.52
CA LEU A 93 -6.14 20.51 -5.66
C LEU A 93 -5.88 21.84 -6.37
N SER A 94 -5.11 21.86 -7.46
CA SER A 94 -4.75 23.10 -8.19
C SER A 94 -5.93 23.82 -8.83
N THR A 95 -7.04 23.10 -9.06
CA THR A 95 -8.26 23.64 -9.66
C THR A 95 -9.26 24.14 -8.62
N ILE A 96 -8.95 23.95 -7.33
CA ILE A 96 -9.84 24.27 -6.21
C ILE A 96 -9.38 25.59 -5.57
N PRO A 97 -10.30 26.55 -5.32
CA PRO A 97 -9.97 27.78 -4.60
C PRO A 97 -9.30 27.51 -3.26
N ALA A 98 -8.27 28.28 -2.92
CA ALA A 98 -7.44 28.05 -1.74
C ALA A 98 -8.26 28.10 -0.44
N ASN A 99 -9.24 29.00 -0.36
CA ASN A 99 -10.17 29.06 0.76
C ASN A 99 -11.02 27.78 0.91
N CYS A 100 -11.46 27.18 -0.19
CA CYS A 100 -12.22 25.92 -0.17
C CYS A 100 -11.36 24.75 0.32
N VAL A 101 -10.05 24.75 0.01
CA VAL A 101 -9.10 23.77 0.56
C VAL A 101 -8.98 23.93 2.07
N GLN A 102 -8.79 25.16 2.57
CA GLN A 102 -8.71 25.42 4.01
C GLN A 102 -10.00 25.05 4.74
N ILE A 103 -11.17 25.37 4.17
CA ILE A 103 -12.47 24.94 4.71
C ILE A 103 -12.53 23.41 4.80
N ARG A 104 -12.13 22.70 3.73
CA ARG A 104 -12.14 21.23 3.70
C ARG A 104 -11.27 20.63 4.79
N VAL A 105 -10.06 21.17 4.97
CA VAL A 105 -9.14 20.77 6.03
C VAL A 105 -9.77 20.94 7.42
N LYS A 106 -10.38 22.10 7.69
CA LYS A 106 -11.05 22.38 8.97
C LYS A 106 -12.18 21.37 9.25
N ILE A 107 -13.01 21.08 8.25
CA ILE A 107 -14.10 20.09 8.36
C ILE A 107 -13.54 18.69 8.68
N ILE A 108 -12.54 18.24 7.93
CA ILE A 108 -11.91 16.93 8.12
C ILE A 108 -11.25 16.84 9.50
N TYR A 109 -10.58 17.90 9.93
CA TYR A 109 -9.94 17.95 11.24
C TYR A 109 -10.97 17.86 12.37
N GLN A 110 -12.06 18.64 12.33
CA GLN A 110 -13.16 18.53 13.30
C GLN A 110 -13.75 17.11 13.32
N LEU A 111 -13.96 16.51 12.14
CA LEU A 111 -14.45 15.14 12.04
C LEU A 111 -13.52 14.17 12.78
N ASN A 112 -12.21 14.26 12.55
CA ASN A 112 -11.21 13.39 13.17
C ASN A 112 -11.13 13.56 14.69
N MET A 113 -11.19 14.79 15.19
CA MET A 113 -11.21 15.07 16.64
C MET A 113 -12.45 14.51 17.34
N ILE A 114 -13.59 14.45 16.66
CA ILE A 114 -14.79 13.79 17.20
C ILE A 114 -14.70 12.28 17.02
N CYS A 115 -14.18 11.78 15.90
CA CYS A 115 -13.95 10.35 15.68
C CYS A 115 -13.07 9.77 16.78
N GLU A 116 -11.97 10.42 17.15
CA GLU A 116 -11.08 10.01 18.24
C GLU A 116 -11.83 9.74 19.56
N LYS A 117 -12.79 10.60 19.92
CA LYS A 117 -13.58 10.45 21.16
C LYS A 117 -14.57 9.27 21.13
N VAL A 118 -14.93 8.79 19.94
CA VAL A 118 -16.00 7.79 19.75
C VAL A 118 -15.43 6.45 19.24
N LEU A 119 -14.22 6.44 18.66
CA LEU A 119 -13.60 5.24 18.09
C LEU A 119 -13.46 4.11 19.12
N SER A 120 -13.14 4.44 20.37
CA SER A 120 -12.96 3.47 21.46
C SER A 120 -14.24 2.72 21.87
N ILE A 121 -15.42 3.25 21.55
CA ILE A 121 -16.72 2.63 21.87
C ILE A 121 -17.38 1.95 20.66
N ILE A 122 -16.78 2.02 19.47
CA ILE A 122 -17.29 1.37 18.27
C ILE A 122 -16.66 -0.02 18.14
N ASP A 123 -17.50 -1.05 18.15
CA ASP A 123 -17.05 -2.41 17.88
C ASP A 123 -16.76 -2.62 16.39
N LEU A 124 -15.50 -2.43 16.01
CA LEU A 124 -14.99 -2.67 14.66
C LEU A 124 -14.86 -4.17 14.34
N SER A 125 -15.08 -5.06 15.31
CA SER A 125 -15.01 -6.50 15.11
C SER A 125 -16.20 -7.10 14.38
N LEU A 126 -17.32 -6.38 14.40
CA LEU A 126 -18.57 -6.77 13.76
C LEU A 126 -18.41 -6.88 12.24
N ALA A 127 -18.88 -7.97 11.65
CA ALA A 127 -18.88 -8.16 10.20
C ALA A 127 -19.70 -7.05 9.49
N PRO A 128 -19.46 -6.83 8.19
CA PRO A 128 -20.27 -5.88 7.41
C PRO A 128 -21.77 -6.15 7.58
N LYS A 129 -22.56 -5.08 7.66
CA LYS A 129 -24.02 -5.06 7.88
C LYS A 129 -24.48 -5.41 9.31
N GLN A 130 -23.56 -5.64 10.25
CA GLN A 130 -23.92 -5.88 11.65
C GLN A 130 -23.96 -4.60 12.50
N SER A 131 -23.27 -3.53 12.07
CA SER A 131 -23.32 -2.22 12.73
C SER A 131 -23.24 -1.10 11.70
N ILE A 132 -24.29 -0.28 11.65
CA ILE A 132 -24.37 0.88 10.75
C ILE A 132 -23.21 1.85 11.02
N VAL A 133 -22.87 2.06 12.31
CA VAL A 133 -21.80 2.98 12.71
C VAL A 133 -20.44 2.45 12.27
N ALA A 134 -20.15 1.17 12.52
CA ALA A 134 -18.89 0.56 12.11
C ALA A 134 -18.74 0.56 10.59
N ASP A 135 -19.81 0.24 9.86
CA ASP A 135 -19.79 0.23 8.39
C ASP A 135 -19.57 1.64 7.83
N ARG A 136 -20.28 2.65 8.35
CA ARG A 136 -20.10 4.05 7.93
C ARG A 136 -18.69 4.54 8.19
N LEU A 137 -18.10 4.17 9.31
CA LEU A 137 -16.72 4.53 9.63
C LEU A 137 -15.72 3.84 8.68
N ARG A 138 -15.95 2.58 8.31
CA ARG A 138 -15.15 1.89 7.26
C ARG A 138 -15.27 2.56 5.90
N TYR A 139 -16.45 3.06 5.54
CA TYR A 139 -16.63 3.86 4.32
C TYR A 139 -15.98 5.25 4.41
N ALA A 140 -15.84 5.78 5.63
CA ALA A 140 -15.23 7.07 5.89
C ALA A 140 -13.70 7.05 5.96
N LYS A 141 -13.04 5.90 5.77
CA LYS A 141 -11.58 5.77 5.96
C LYS A 141 -10.72 6.75 5.15
N ASP A 142 -11.22 7.13 3.97
CA ASP A 142 -10.60 8.14 3.10
C ASP A 142 -10.60 9.53 3.75
N TYR A 143 -11.38 9.77 4.83
CA TYR A 143 -11.47 11.02 5.59
C TYR A 143 -10.94 10.89 7.03
N LEU A 144 -10.41 9.73 7.41
CA LEU A 144 -9.79 9.51 8.71
C LEU A 144 -8.28 9.69 8.59
N LEU A 145 -7.69 10.47 9.49
CA LEU A 145 -6.25 10.70 9.54
C LEU A 145 -5.52 9.40 9.88
N TYR A 146 -4.44 9.14 9.15
CA TYR A 146 -3.58 7.97 9.33
C TYR A 146 -3.15 7.83 10.79
N GLN A 147 -2.62 8.91 11.37
CA GLN A 147 -2.12 8.93 12.74
C GLN A 147 -3.18 8.47 13.75
N LYS A 148 -4.42 8.94 13.60
CA LYS A 148 -5.54 8.56 14.48
C LYS A 148 -5.96 7.11 14.32
N LYS A 149 -5.91 6.57 13.11
CA LYS A 149 -6.13 5.14 12.85
C LYS A 149 -5.00 4.29 13.44
N PHE A 150 -3.76 4.78 13.35
CA PHE A 150 -2.58 4.07 13.80
C PHE A 150 -2.45 4.05 15.33
N GLU A 151 -2.74 5.15 16.02
CA GLU A 151 -2.79 5.20 17.50
C GLU A 151 -3.75 4.13 18.05
N LEU A 152 -4.95 4.04 17.48
CA LEU A 152 -5.95 3.04 17.85
C LEU A 152 -5.47 1.60 17.59
N LEU A 153 -4.75 1.39 16.48
CA LEU A 153 -4.14 0.10 16.17
C LEU A 153 -3.01 -0.21 17.16
N GLU A 154 -2.13 0.73 17.45
CA GLU A 154 -0.97 0.59 18.33
C GLU A 154 -1.39 0.19 19.75
N GLU A 155 -2.40 0.84 20.32
CA GLU A 155 -2.98 0.44 21.60
C GLU A 155 -3.44 -1.04 21.62
N SER A 156 -4.02 -1.50 20.51
CA SER A 156 -4.48 -2.88 20.36
C SER A 156 -3.31 -3.86 20.18
N LEU A 157 -2.25 -3.45 19.48
CA LEU A 157 -1.03 -4.23 19.34
C LEU A 157 -0.35 -4.44 20.69
N GLU A 158 -0.24 -3.39 21.51
CA GLU A 158 0.32 -3.44 22.87
C GLU A 158 -0.47 -4.39 23.77
N LYS A 159 -1.80 -4.26 23.81
CA LYS A 159 -2.70 -5.15 24.58
C LYS A 159 -2.60 -6.62 24.15
N THR A 160 -2.14 -6.86 22.94
CA THR A 160 -1.97 -8.20 22.38
C THR A 160 -0.50 -8.64 22.32
N ASN A 161 0.43 -7.93 22.95
CA ASN A 161 1.79 -8.41 23.09
C ASN A 161 1.82 -9.71 23.92
N MET A 162 2.60 -10.66 23.47
CA MET A 162 2.87 -11.91 24.19
C MET A 162 4.25 -11.70 24.81
N GLY A 163 4.32 -11.15 26.04
CA GLY A 163 5.53 -10.63 26.73
C GLY A 163 6.90 -11.21 26.37
N ASN A 164 7.64 -11.76 27.34
CA ASN A 164 8.99 -12.28 27.06
C ASN A 164 8.91 -13.71 26.50
N VAL A 165 8.57 -13.82 25.21
CA VAL A 165 8.60 -15.09 24.47
C VAL A 165 10.04 -15.41 24.06
N TYR A 166 10.42 -16.68 24.11
CA TYR A 166 11.73 -17.15 23.64
C TYR A 166 12.01 -16.64 22.22
N ARG A 167 13.14 -15.94 22.05
CA ARG A 167 13.65 -15.52 20.74
C ARG A 167 14.30 -16.71 20.03
N PRO A 168 13.75 -17.21 18.92
CA PRO A 168 14.36 -18.32 18.20
C PRO A 168 15.65 -17.88 17.50
N THR A 169 16.65 -18.75 17.50
CA THR A 169 17.79 -18.68 16.57
C THR A 169 17.36 -19.32 15.26
N VAL A 170 17.59 -18.63 14.15
CA VAL A 170 17.24 -19.06 12.80
C VAL A 170 18.51 -19.17 11.99
N GLU A 171 18.80 -20.37 11.54
CA GLU A 171 19.99 -20.68 10.74
C GLU A 171 19.68 -20.52 9.26
N PHE A 172 20.51 -19.75 8.57
CA PHE A 172 20.44 -19.50 7.15
C PHE A 172 21.71 -20.01 6.46
N ASP A 173 21.53 -20.75 5.38
CA ASP A 173 22.59 -21.20 4.49
C ASP A 173 22.49 -20.45 3.15
N PRO A 174 23.31 -19.39 2.95
CA PRO A 174 23.36 -18.64 1.70
C PRO A 174 23.81 -19.50 0.51
N VAL A 175 24.74 -20.44 0.73
CA VAL A 175 25.27 -21.29 -0.33
C VAL A 175 24.16 -22.19 -0.84
N LYS A 176 23.40 -22.81 0.07
CA LYS A 176 22.20 -23.56 -0.29
C LYS A 176 21.20 -22.68 -1.03
N ALA A 177 20.99 -21.44 -0.59
CA ALA A 177 20.09 -20.51 -1.26
C ALA A 177 20.45 -20.22 -2.71
N THR A 178 21.74 -20.26 -3.10
CA THR A 178 22.14 -20.09 -4.50
C THR A 178 21.74 -21.26 -5.43
N ILE A 179 21.42 -22.42 -4.86
CA ILE A 179 21.10 -23.62 -5.63
C ILE A 179 19.61 -23.63 -5.98
N GLU A 180 19.27 -23.65 -7.27
CA GLU A 180 17.89 -23.76 -7.74
C GLU A 180 17.22 -25.04 -7.24
N SER A 181 15.93 -24.93 -6.91
CA SER A 181 15.10 -26.03 -6.40
C SER A 181 13.72 -25.95 -7.03
N LYS A 182 13.02 -27.08 -7.11
CA LYS A 182 11.78 -27.19 -7.88
C LYS A 182 10.67 -26.28 -7.36
N ASN A 183 10.54 -26.14 -6.04
CA ASN A 183 9.53 -25.28 -5.42
C ASN A 183 10.14 -24.20 -4.52
N GLY A 184 11.41 -23.86 -4.73
CA GLY A 184 12.10 -22.84 -3.94
C GLY A 184 12.46 -23.31 -2.52
N GLU A 185 12.58 -24.62 -2.27
CA GLU A 185 12.90 -25.19 -0.95
C GLU A 185 14.28 -24.75 -0.41
N ASN A 186 15.16 -24.26 -1.28
CA ASN A 186 16.47 -23.75 -0.89
C ASN A 186 16.46 -22.25 -0.53
N THR A 187 15.41 -21.50 -0.87
CA THR A 187 15.34 -20.04 -0.67
C THR A 187 15.50 -19.64 0.79
N MET A 188 16.03 -18.45 1.05
CA MET A 188 16.09 -17.84 2.38
C MET A 188 14.68 -17.71 2.98
N PHE A 189 13.69 -17.40 2.13
CA PHE A 189 12.27 -17.45 2.51
C PHE A 189 11.87 -18.84 3.04
N TYR A 190 12.18 -19.91 2.31
CA TYR A 190 11.78 -21.26 2.72
C TYR A 190 12.51 -21.72 3.98
N GLN A 191 13.81 -21.40 4.11
CA GLN A 191 14.59 -21.67 5.30
C GLN A 191 14.01 -20.97 6.55
N ALA A 192 13.58 -19.70 6.42
CA ALA A 192 12.87 -19.00 7.48
C ALA A 192 11.50 -19.61 7.77
N TYR A 193 10.74 -19.96 6.72
CA TYR A 193 9.41 -20.56 6.82
C TYR A 193 9.44 -21.87 7.63
N GLU A 194 10.39 -22.77 7.35
CA GLU A 194 10.48 -24.05 8.07
C GLU A 194 10.73 -23.87 9.57
N GLN A 195 11.50 -22.85 9.94
CA GLN A 195 11.93 -22.60 11.32
C GLN A 195 10.93 -21.74 12.11
N LEU A 196 10.29 -20.75 11.47
CA LEU A 196 9.49 -19.73 12.15
C LEU A 196 7.98 -19.96 12.06
N TYR A 197 7.45 -20.44 10.93
CA TYR A 197 6.01 -20.40 10.61
C TYR A 197 5.10 -20.92 11.73
N LYS A 198 5.45 -22.06 12.33
CA LYS A 198 4.62 -22.73 13.35
C LYS A 198 4.41 -21.90 14.62
N ASN A 199 5.35 -21.03 14.95
CA ASN A 199 5.33 -20.20 16.16
C ASN A 199 5.24 -18.70 15.87
N ALA A 200 5.29 -18.29 14.60
CA ALA A 200 5.30 -16.89 14.17
C ALA A 200 4.12 -16.08 14.74
N HIS A 201 2.92 -16.67 14.82
CA HIS A 201 1.75 -16.02 15.43
C HIS A 201 1.93 -15.64 16.90
N ARG A 202 2.88 -16.26 17.61
CA ARG A 202 3.25 -15.94 19.00
C ARG A 202 4.53 -15.13 19.05
N SER A 203 5.60 -15.60 18.40
CA SER A 203 6.91 -14.96 18.47
C SER A 203 6.91 -13.57 17.86
N PHE A 204 6.12 -13.31 16.81
CA PHE A 204 6.05 -11.97 16.20
C PHE A 204 5.23 -10.97 17.02
N ARG A 205 4.62 -11.41 18.12
CA ARG A 205 3.93 -10.56 19.11
C ARG A 205 4.80 -10.30 20.35
N ASN A 206 6.07 -10.70 20.33
CA ASN A 206 7.03 -10.38 21.38
C ASN A 206 7.26 -8.86 21.43
N GLU A 207 7.69 -8.33 22.57
CA GLU A 207 8.04 -6.92 22.79
C GLU A 207 9.41 -6.55 22.18
N ASP A 208 10.32 -7.52 22.08
CA ASP A 208 11.66 -7.32 21.51
C ASP A 208 11.67 -6.73 20.09
N ASP A 209 12.61 -5.83 19.80
CA ASP A 209 12.80 -5.27 18.46
C ASP A 209 13.26 -6.32 17.44
N HIS A 210 14.10 -7.27 17.88
CA HIS A 210 14.60 -8.37 17.05
C HIS A 210 13.84 -9.65 17.39
N LEU A 211 13.07 -10.15 16.44
CA LEU A 211 12.16 -11.28 16.66
C LEU A 211 12.82 -12.66 16.53
N TRP A 212 14.00 -12.73 15.91
CA TRP A 212 14.86 -13.90 15.86
C TRP A 212 16.32 -13.47 15.86
N GLU A 213 17.19 -14.39 16.21
CA GLU A 213 18.64 -14.25 16.03
C GLU A 213 19.02 -14.96 14.73
N ALA A 214 19.50 -14.21 13.74
CA ALA A 214 19.89 -14.76 12.44
C ALA A 214 21.35 -15.24 12.48
N THR A 215 21.58 -16.52 12.22
CA THR A 215 22.91 -17.11 12.09
C THR A 215 23.14 -17.59 10.67
N TYR A 216 24.29 -17.24 10.09
CA TYR A 216 24.62 -17.59 8.72
C TYR A 216 25.70 -18.67 8.70
N VAL A 217 25.42 -19.80 8.05
CA VAL A 217 26.33 -20.96 8.01
C VAL A 217 27.68 -20.54 7.44
N GLY A 218 28.74 -20.80 8.21
CA GLY A 218 30.12 -20.47 7.83
C GLY A 218 30.50 -18.99 7.97
N MET A 219 29.59 -18.12 8.44
CA MET A 219 29.88 -16.70 8.67
C MET A 219 29.91 -16.40 10.18
N HIS A 220 30.93 -15.67 10.62
CA HIS A 220 31.01 -15.16 11.99
C HIS A 220 30.49 -13.72 12.00
N SER A 221 29.33 -13.49 12.61
CA SER A 221 28.77 -12.15 12.80
C SER A 221 29.05 -11.67 14.23
N ILE A 222 29.52 -10.43 14.37
CA ILE A 222 29.76 -9.80 15.68
C ILE A 222 28.53 -9.00 16.14
N ASP A 223 27.73 -8.50 15.18
CA ASP A 223 26.49 -7.77 15.41
C ASP A 223 25.28 -8.70 15.24
N ALA A 224 24.29 -8.60 16.13
CA ALA A 224 23.02 -9.32 16.04
C ALA A 224 21.99 -8.57 15.16
N GLY A 225 22.12 -7.26 15.00
CA GLY A 225 21.16 -6.43 14.27
C GLY A 225 21.32 -6.49 12.75
N GLY A 226 22.55 -6.45 12.25
CA GLY A 226 22.86 -6.58 10.82
C GLY A 226 22.29 -7.87 10.20
N PRO A 227 22.64 -9.07 10.71
CA PRO A 227 22.13 -10.35 10.22
C PRO A 227 20.60 -10.44 10.24
N TYR A 228 19.95 -9.90 11.26
CA TYR A 228 18.49 -9.87 11.33
C TYR A 228 17.88 -9.06 10.17
N ARG A 229 18.36 -7.83 9.94
CA ARG A 229 17.89 -6.97 8.84
C ARG A 229 18.17 -7.60 7.48
N ASP A 230 19.37 -8.13 7.28
CA ASP A 230 19.75 -8.82 6.05
C ASP A 230 18.83 -10.02 5.77
N SER A 231 18.52 -10.81 6.79
CA SER A 231 17.61 -11.95 6.62
C SER A 231 16.22 -11.53 6.14
N ILE A 232 15.67 -10.42 6.65
CA ILE A 232 14.38 -9.86 6.18
C ILE A 232 14.50 -9.41 4.72
N THR A 233 15.58 -8.73 4.35
CA THR A 233 15.83 -8.29 2.99
C THR A 233 15.92 -9.46 2.01
N CYS A 234 16.67 -10.52 2.35
CA CYS A 234 16.74 -11.73 1.54
C CYS A 234 15.38 -12.44 1.40
N ILE A 235 14.62 -12.54 2.49
CA ILE A 235 13.26 -13.11 2.49
C ILE A 235 12.36 -12.33 1.53
N CYS A 236 12.37 -10.99 1.58
CA CYS A 236 11.57 -10.14 0.68
C CYS A 236 12.01 -10.29 -0.78
N SER A 237 13.32 -10.34 -1.02
CA SER A 237 13.88 -10.57 -2.36
C SER A 237 13.44 -11.92 -2.93
N ASP A 238 13.42 -12.98 -2.13
CA ASP A 238 12.96 -14.30 -2.57
C ASP A 238 11.46 -14.30 -2.90
N ILE A 239 10.63 -13.63 -2.08
CA ILE A 239 9.19 -13.45 -2.35
C ILE A 239 8.95 -12.76 -3.69
N CYS A 240 9.77 -11.76 -4.03
CA CYS A 240 9.70 -11.01 -5.28
C CYS A 240 10.73 -11.53 -6.31
N SER A 241 10.83 -12.85 -6.47
CA SER A 241 11.73 -13.50 -7.43
C SER A 241 11.09 -14.69 -8.14
N THR A 242 11.71 -15.15 -9.22
CA THR A 242 11.31 -16.37 -9.94
C THR A 242 11.70 -17.66 -9.21
N ARG A 243 12.45 -17.57 -8.10
CA ARG A 243 12.94 -18.74 -7.35
C ARG A 243 11.89 -19.37 -6.45
N LEU A 244 10.87 -18.60 -6.05
CA LEU A 244 9.78 -19.06 -5.20
C LEU A 244 8.47 -19.04 -6.00
N PRO A 245 7.80 -20.18 -6.23
CA PRO A 245 6.60 -20.23 -7.08
C PRO A 245 5.32 -19.73 -6.37
N LEU A 246 5.47 -18.91 -5.32
CA LEU A 246 4.39 -18.31 -4.55
C LEU A 246 3.85 -17.04 -5.22
N PHE A 247 4.74 -16.24 -5.81
CA PHE A 247 4.38 -15.05 -6.57
C PHE A 247 5.03 -15.12 -7.95
N ILE A 248 4.41 -14.46 -8.91
CA ILE A 248 4.91 -14.35 -10.28
C ILE A 248 4.94 -12.88 -10.67
N LEU A 249 5.91 -12.48 -11.49
CA LEU A 249 5.92 -11.15 -12.08
C LEU A 249 4.63 -10.95 -12.87
N CYS A 250 3.96 -9.79 -12.72
CA CYS A 250 2.68 -9.55 -13.37
C CYS A 250 2.78 -9.64 -14.91
N PRO A 251 1.65 -9.89 -15.61
CA PRO A 251 1.63 -9.95 -17.08
C PRO A 251 2.28 -8.73 -17.76
N ASN A 252 1.98 -7.51 -17.28
CA ASN A 252 2.60 -6.27 -17.77
C ASN A 252 4.13 -6.28 -17.64
N GLY A 253 4.65 -6.81 -16.52
CA GLY A 253 6.09 -6.96 -16.29
C GLY A 253 6.74 -7.97 -17.22
N ARG A 254 6.13 -9.15 -17.39
CA ARG A 254 6.64 -10.20 -18.29
C ARG A 254 6.61 -9.79 -19.75
N ALA A 255 5.60 -9.02 -20.17
CA ALA A 255 5.48 -8.49 -21.53
C ALA A 255 6.18 -7.14 -21.72
N ASN A 256 6.70 -6.53 -20.65
CA ASN A 256 7.29 -5.20 -20.62
C ASN A 256 6.40 -4.10 -21.26
N ILE A 257 5.13 -4.07 -20.88
CA ILE A 257 4.12 -3.10 -21.36
C ILE A 257 3.32 -2.53 -20.20
N GLY A 258 2.67 -1.39 -20.41
CA GLY A 258 1.73 -0.82 -19.43
C GLY A 258 2.41 -0.33 -18.14
N LEU A 259 1.60 -0.28 -17.07
CA LEU A 259 2.00 0.14 -15.73
C LEU A 259 2.40 -1.07 -14.87
N ASN A 260 2.98 -0.79 -13.68
CA ASN A 260 3.27 -1.79 -12.65
C ASN A 260 4.15 -2.97 -13.09
N ARG A 261 5.06 -2.74 -14.04
CA ARG A 261 5.91 -3.79 -14.64
C ARG A 261 6.85 -4.48 -13.65
N ASP A 262 7.10 -3.86 -12.52
CA ASP A 262 7.92 -4.34 -11.42
C ASP A 262 7.12 -5.08 -10.32
N ARG A 263 5.79 -5.18 -10.48
CA ARG A 263 4.91 -5.74 -9.45
C ARG A 263 4.73 -7.26 -9.57
N TRP A 264 4.65 -7.90 -8.41
CA TRP A 264 4.51 -9.34 -8.22
C TRP A 264 3.09 -9.69 -7.74
N ILE A 265 2.45 -10.63 -8.42
CA ILE A 265 1.09 -11.08 -8.12
C ILE A 265 1.10 -12.51 -7.55
N PRO A 266 0.14 -12.89 -6.69
CA PRO A 266 0.04 -14.26 -6.22
C PRO A 266 -0.05 -15.25 -7.39
N ASN A 267 0.65 -16.37 -7.29
CA ASN A 267 0.56 -17.41 -8.30
C ASN A 267 -0.84 -18.05 -8.29
N VAL A 268 -1.42 -18.18 -9.47
CA VAL A 268 -2.82 -18.60 -9.65
C VAL A 268 -2.88 -20.13 -9.75
N PHE A 269 -3.87 -20.71 -9.06
CA PHE A 269 -4.18 -22.12 -9.13
C PHE A 269 -5.55 -22.31 -9.78
N PRO A 270 -5.80 -23.45 -10.45
CA PRO A 270 -7.08 -23.72 -11.07
C PRO A 270 -8.24 -23.53 -10.08
N PRO A 271 -9.32 -22.82 -10.45
CA PRO A 271 -10.45 -22.56 -9.54
C PRO A 271 -11.05 -23.84 -8.94
N ASN A 272 -11.05 -24.92 -9.73
CA ASN A 272 -11.63 -26.22 -9.38
C ASN A 272 -10.68 -27.13 -8.58
N GLU A 273 -9.42 -26.73 -8.38
CA GLU A 273 -8.42 -27.52 -7.66
C GLU A 273 -8.08 -26.86 -6.32
N SER A 274 -7.82 -27.65 -5.26
CA SER A 274 -7.33 -27.10 -4.00
C SER A 274 -5.88 -26.63 -4.15
N ILE A 275 -5.58 -25.43 -3.64
CA ILE A 275 -4.20 -25.01 -3.39
C ILE A 275 -3.52 -26.05 -2.47
N PRO A 276 -2.30 -26.53 -2.75
CA PRO A 276 -1.61 -27.45 -1.85
C PRO A 276 -1.33 -26.82 -0.49
N ASP A 277 -1.40 -27.61 0.59
CA ASP A 277 -1.31 -27.08 1.97
C ASP A 277 0.02 -26.39 2.27
N THR A 278 1.11 -26.85 1.66
CA THR A 278 2.41 -26.18 1.74
C THR A 278 2.33 -24.74 1.24
N PHE A 279 1.71 -24.49 0.07
CA PHE A 279 1.53 -23.14 -0.45
C PHE A 279 0.57 -22.31 0.41
N LYS A 280 -0.52 -22.90 0.90
CA LYS A 280 -1.43 -22.21 1.84
C LYS A 280 -0.68 -21.69 3.07
N ASN A 281 0.20 -22.52 3.64
CA ASN A 281 0.99 -22.18 4.80
C ASN A 281 2.08 -21.14 4.49
N GLN A 282 2.72 -21.22 3.31
CA GLN A 282 3.66 -20.19 2.87
C GLN A 282 2.97 -18.84 2.65
N TYR A 283 1.78 -18.80 2.05
CA TYR A 283 0.98 -17.56 1.97
C TYR A 283 0.63 -17.00 3.36
N ARG A 284 0.24 -17.86 4.31
CA ARG A 284 0.03 -17.44 5.70
C ARG A 284 1.32 -16.89 6.32
N PHE A 285 2.47 -17.48 6.03
CA PHE A 285 3.74 -16.97 6.54
C PHE A 285 4.07 -15.57 6.00
N VAL A 286 3.80 -15.30 4.71
CA VAL A 286 3.90 -13.94 4.16
C VAL A 286 3.00 -12.97 4.93
N GLY A 287 1.76 -13.36 5.21
CA GLY A 287 0.87 -12.59 6.06
C GLY A 287 1.42 -12.33 7.47
N GLN A 288 2.02 -13.34 8.10
CA GLN A 288 2.65 -13.19 9.42
C GLN A 288 3.83 -12.22 9.38
N LEU A 289 4.66 -12.26 8.33
CA LEU A 289 5.74 -11.29 8.11
C LEU A 289 5.19 -9.87 7.98
N MET A 290 4.08 -9.67 7.24
CA MET A 290 3.41 -8.35 7.18
C MET A 290 2.94 -7.90 8.57
N GLY A 291 2.42 -8.83 9.38
CA GLY A 291 2.02 -8.53 10.76
C GLY A 291 3.19 -8.16 11.67
N MET A 292 4.35 -8.81 11.49
CA MET A 292 5.61 -8.40 12.11
C MET A 292 5.96 -6.97 11.71
N ALA A 293 5.88 -6.64 10.41
CA ALA A 293 6.27 -5.33 9.89
C ALA A 293 5.45 -4.21 10.53
N ILE A 294 4.13 -4.42 10.66
CA ILE A 294 3.21 -3.49 11.33
C ILE A 294 3.60 -3.30 12.81
N ARG A 295 3.90 -4.39 13.54
CA ARG A 295 4.23 -4.33 14.97
C ARG A 295 5.59 -3.70 15.26
N LYS A 296 6.60 -4.05 14.47
CA LYS A 296 8.00 -3.73 14.73
C LYS A 296 8.50 -2.53 13.95
N LYS A 297 7.66 -1.98 13.07
CA LYS A 297 8.04 -0.89 12.16
C LYS A 297 9.29 -1.28 11.34
N HIS A 298 9.44 -2.57 11.05
CA HIS A 298 10.46 -3.13 10.16
C HIS A 298 9.82 -3.34 8.79
N TYR A 299 10.13 -2.45 7.86
CA TYR A 299 9.51 -2.46 6.55
C TYR A 299 9.94 -3.65 5.70
N LEU A 300 9.00 -4.20 4.93
CA LEU A 300 9.24 -5.26 3.96
C LEU A 300 9.27 -4.67 2.55
N ASP A 301 10.32 -4.92 1.78
CA ASP A 301 10.39 -4.48 0.37
C ASP A 301 9.56 -5.41 -0.54
N LEU A 302 8.23 -5.40 -0.32
CA LEU A 302 7.28 -6.19 -1.10
C LEU A 302 6.70 -5.37 -2.24
N LYS A 303 6.93 -5.83 -3.47
CA LYS A 303 6.49 -5.15 -4.69
C LYS A 303 5.12 -5.65 -5.15
N PHE A 304 4.12 -5.60 -4.27
CA PHE A 304 2.76 -6.05 -4.61
C PHE A 304 1.92 -4.94 -5.25
N PRO A 305 0.96 -5.28 -6.13
CA PRO A 305 0.08 -4.28 -6.74
C PRO A 305 -1.06 -3.88 -5.81
N VAL A 306 -1.66 -2.72 -6.11
CA VAL A 306 -2.72 -2.08 -5.31
C VAL A 306 -3.92 -2.99 -5.01
N PHE A 307 -4.33 -3.87 -5.93
CA PHE A 307 -5.47 -4.76 -5.70
C PHE A 307 -5.24 -5.71 -4.52
N LEU A 308 -4.00 -6.13 -4.27
CA LEU A 308 -3.67 -7.02 -3.16
C LEU A 308 -3.89 -6.30 -1.84
N TRP A 309 -3.39 -5.06 -1.74
CA TRP A 309 -3.57 -4.19 -0.58
C TRP A 309 -5.04 -3.85 -0.36
N LYS A 310 -5.79 -3.57 -1.44
CA LYS A 310 -7.25 -3.38 -1.39
C LYS A 310 -7.94 -4.57 -0.74
N GLN A 311 -7.65 -5.79 -1.18
CA GLN A 311 -8.27 -6.99 -0.58
C GLN A 311 -7.92 -7.15 0.91
N LEU A 312 -6.67 -6.89 1.31
CA LEU A 312 -6.26 -6.94 2.72
C LEU A 312 -6.95 -5.86 3.57
N ALA A 313 -7.13 -4.65 3.02
CA ALA A 313 -7.83 -3.51 3.62
C ALA A 313 -9.36 -3.56 3.48
N ARG A 314 -9.91 -4.68 2.97
CA ARG A 314 -11.36 -4.87 2.71
C ARG A 314 -11.98 -3.83 1.77
N GLU A 315 -11.19 -3.33 0.83
CA GLU A 315 -11.66 -2.48 -0.27
C GLU A 315 -12.12 -3.31 -1.45
N GLN A 316 -13.01 -2.72 -2.23
CA GLN A 316 -13.44 -3.29 -3.49
C GLN A 316 -12.31 -3.16 -4.52
N VAL A 317 -11.91 -4.29 -5.09
CA VAL A 317 -11.06 -4.32 -6.29
C VAL A 317 -11.91 -3.94 -7.50
N THR A 318 -11.40 -3.02 -8.31
CA THR A 318 -12.04 -2.60 -9.57
C THR A 318 -11.37 -3.24 -10.77
N ILE A 319 -12.00 -3.14 -11.94
CA ILE A 319 -11.44 -3.73 -13.16
C ILE A 319 -10.17 -3.00 -13.61
N GLU A 320 -10.10 -1.70 -13.33
CA GLU A 320 -8.94 -0.85 -13.60
C GLU A 320 -7.72 -1.31 -12.79
N ASP A 321 -7.93 -1.80 -11.55
CA ASP A 321 -6.84 -2.33 -10.74
C ASP A 321 -6.22 -3.59 -11.36
N ILE A 322 -7.04 -4.43 -12.01
CA ILE A 322 -6.58 -5.63 -12.71
C ILE A 322 -5.92 -5.25 -14.04
N GLU A 323 -6.51 -4.33 -14.80
CA GLU A 323 -5.92 -3.83 -16.04
C GLU A 323 -4.55 -3.17 -15.81
N ALA A 324 -4.36 -2.50 -14.67
CA ALA A 324 -3.10 -1.87 -14.32
C ALA A 324 -1.94 -2.86 -14.17
N VAL A 325 -2.20 -4.17 -14.02
CA VAL A 325 -1.18 -5.24 -13.99
C VAL A 325 -1.23 -6.16 -15.21
N ASP A 326 -2.29 -6.09 -16.01
CA ASP A 326 -2.53 -6.92 -17.19
C ASP A 326 -3.39 -6.16 -18.22
N ILE A 327 -2.74 -5.28 -18.99
CA ILE A 327 -3.44 -4.46 -19.99
C ILE A 327 -3.91 -5.28 -21.19
N GLN A 328 -3.25 -6.40 -21.49
CA GLN A 328 -3.56 -7.23 -22.64
C GLN A 328 -4.83 -8.06 -22.43
N CYS A 329 -5.11 -8.53 -21.21
CA CYS A 329 -6.27 -9.39 -20.97
C CYS A 329 -7.62 -8.73 -21.32
N PHE A 330 -7.72 -7.41 -21.21
CA PHE A 330 -8.94 -6.67 -21.55
C PHE A 330 -8.96 -6.08 -22.96
N LYS A 331 -7.88 -6.26 -23.76
CA LYS A 331 -7.78 -5.67 -25.09
C LYS A 331 -8.92 -6.12 -26.00
N ILE A 332 -9.15 -7.44 -26.09
CA ILE A 332 -10.21 -8.02 -26.93
C ILE A 332 -11.59 -7.53 -26.48
N ILE A 333 -11.86 -7.51 -25.17
CA ILE A 333 -13.15 -7.07 -24.62
C ILE A 333 -13.39 -5.58 -24.92
N LYS A 334 -12.35 -4.74 -24.83
CA LYS A 334 -12.46 -3.31 -25.13
C LYS A 334 -12.64 -3.04 -26.62
N GLU A 335 -11.85 -3.70 -27.47
CA GLU A 335 -11.98 -3.61 -28.93
C GLU A 335 -13.39 -4.01 -29.38
N MET A 336 -13.91 -5.10 -28.83
CA MET A 336 -15.26 -5.56 -29.09
C MET A 336 -16.30 -4.55 -28.60
N LYS A 337 -16.24 -4.09 -27.35
CA LYS A 337 -17.18 -3.07 -26.83
C LYS A 337 -17.17 -1.77 -27.64
N ALA A 338 -16.01 -1.31 -28.11
CA ALA A 338 -15.90 -0.12 -28.95
C ALA A 338 -16.61 -0.29 -30.29
N ASN A 339 -16.54 -1.50 -30.87
CA ASN A 339 -17.23 -1.83 -32.12
C ASN A 339 -18.75 -2.00 -31.94
N PHE A 340 -19.22 -2.37 -30.73
CA PHE A 340 -20.67 -2.48 -30.41
C PHE A 340 -21.30 -1.17 -29.92
N ALA A 341 -20.52 -0.21 -29.41
CA ALA A 341 -21.05 1.06 -28.93
C ALA A 341 -21.45 2.03 -30.06
N GLN A 342 -21.14 1.70 -31.33
CA GLN A 342 -21.56 2.48 -32.50
C GLN A 342 -22.96 2.12 -33.02
N ASP A 343 -23.68 1.19 -32.38
CA ASP A 343 -24.98 0.63 -32.81
C ASP A 343 -26.23 1.53 -32.54
N ASP A 344 -26.07 2.84 -32.27
CA ASP A 344 -27.21 3.77 -32.37
C ASP A 344 -27.54 4.18 -33.83
N LEU A 345 -26.82 3.60 -34.82
CA LEU A 345 -27.10 3.75 -36.24
C LEU A 345 -27.38 2.39 -36.89
N ILE A 346 -28.64 1.97 -36.78
CA ILE A 346 -29.50 1.26 -37.76
C ILE A 346 -28.74 0.58 -38.93
N ASP A 347 -28.91 -0.76 -39.03
CA ASP A 347 -28.56 -1.69 -40.14
C ASP A 347 -27.19 -2.45 -40.12
N ILE A 348 -26.68 -2.85 -38.96
CA ILE A 348 -25.38 -3.57 -38.83
C ILE A 348 -25.55 -5.08 -38.51
N ASN A 349 -26.25 -5.85 -39.35
CA ASN A 349 -26.32 -7.32 -39.20
C ASN A 349 -25.27 -8.09 -40.02
N VAL A 350 -24.56 -7.45 -40.95
CA VAL A 350 -23.66 -8.13 -41.90
C VAL A 350 -22.18 -8.03 -41.48
N ASP A 351 -21.72 -6.87 -41.01
CA ASP A 351 -20.30 -6.69 -40.63
C ASP A 351 -19.94 -7.30 -39.27
N ILE A 352 -20.89 -7.31 -38.32
CA ILE A 352 -20.69 -7.92 -37.01
C ILE A 352 -20.46 -9.42 -37.16
N ASN A 353 -21.30 -10.13 -37.94
CA ASN A 353 -21.15 -11.57 -38.15
C ASN A 353 -19.81 -11.94 -38.79
N TYR A 354 -19.26 -11.11 -39.68
CA TYR A 354 -17.95 -11.33 -40.29
C TYR A 354 -16.80 -11.15 -39.28
N LEU A 355 -16.84 -10.08 -38.46
CA LEU A 355 -15.86 -9.83 -37.40
C LEU A 355 -15.90 -10.94 -36.31
N PHE A 356 -17.11 -11.38 -35.93
CA PHE A 356 -17.30 -12.53 -35.05
C PHE A 356 -16.75 -13.83 -35.67
N SER A 357 -17.03 -14.10 -36.94
CA SER A 357 -16.58 -15.34 -37.60
C SER A 357 -15.06 -15.45 -37.73
N SER A 358 -14.36 -14.32 -37.89
CA SER A 358 -12.91 -14.28 -38.08
C SER A 358 -12.11 -14.26 -36.79
N ILE A 359 -12.55 -13.55 -35.74
CA ILE A 359 -11.82 -13.42 -34.47
C ILE A 359 -12.30 -14.42 -33.40
N MET A 360 -13.59 -14.78 -33.40
CA MET A 360 -14.21 -15.53 -32.29
C MET A 360 -14.40 -17.03 -32.55
N SER A 361 -14.29 -17.48 -33.80
CA SER A 361 -14.40 -18.92 -34.13
C SER A 361 -13.32 -19.77 -33.44
N GLU A 362 -12.18 -19.17 -33.11
CA GLU A 362 -11.10 -19.81 -32.35
C GLU A 362 -11.27 -19.65 -30.83
N LEU A 363 -12.07 -18.68 -30.36
CA LEU A 363 -12.30 -18.46 -28.94
C LEU A 363 -13.36 -19.41 -28.38
N ARG A 364 -13.17 -19.80 -27.13
CA ARG A 364 -14.08 -20.65 -26.37
C ARG A 364 -14.54 -19.92 -25.12
N PHE A 365 -15.52 -20.48 -24.41
CA PHE A 365 -16.02 -19.94 -23.15
C PHE A 365 -15.03 -20.22 -21.99
N GLU A 366 -13.80 -19.77 -22.19
CA GLU A 366 -12.64 -19.92 -21.30
C GLU A 366 -11.93 -18.58 -21.08
N ALA A 367 -11.18 -18.49 -19.99
CA ALA A 367 -10.32 -17.37 -19.66
C ALA A 367 -8.89 -17.83 -19.46
N VAL A 368 -7.94 -17.05 -19.99
CA VAL A 368 -6.53 -17.20 -19.67
C VAL A 368 -6.24 -16.38 -18.41
N SER A 369 -5.69 -17.05 -17.41
CA SER A 369 -5.27 -16.45 -16.14
C SER A 369 -4.04 -15.56 -16.28
N SER A 370 -3.76 -14.78 -15.24
CA SER A 370 -2.53 -14.00 -15.09
C SER A 370 -1.27 -14.88 -15.02
N ALA A 371 -1.40 -16.20 -14.86
CA ALA A 371 -0.31 -17.17 -14.93
C ALA A 371 -0.18 -17.85 -16.32
N GLY A 372 -1.03 -17.49 -17.29
CA GLY A 372 -1.04 -18.09 -18.63
C GLY A 372 -1.77 -19.44 -18.72
N GLN A 373 -2.46 -19.86 -17.67
CA GLN A 373 -3.26 -21.09 -17.64
C GLN A 373 -4.69 -20.83 -18.10
N SER A 374 -5.25 -21.70 -18.96
CA SER A 374 -6.65 -21.59 -19.42
C SER A 374 -7.63 -22.27 -18.46
N TYR A 375 -8.76 -21.61 -18.19
CA TYR A 375 -9.84 -22.11 -17.34
C TYR A 375 -11.22 -21.91 -17.97
N GLU A 376 -12.09 -22.90 -17.77
CA GLU A 376 -13.50 -22.81 -18.15
C GLU A 376 -14.22 -21.78 -17.28
N LEU A 377 -14.92 -20.82 -17.92
CA LEU A 377 -15.75 -19.85 -17.21
C LEU A 377 -17.13 -20.42 -16.85
N ILE A 378 -17.57 -21.45 -17.58
CA ILE A 378 -18.78 -22.24 -17.34
C ILE A 378 -18.46 -23.73 -17.52
N PRO A 379 -19.19 -24.66 -16.89
CA PRO A 379 -18.97 -26.10 -17.08
C PRO A 379 -19.00 -26.49 -18.56
N GLY A 380 -17.93 -27.13 -19.06
CA GLY A 380 -17.81 -27.52 -20.47
C GLY A 380 -17.50 -26.35 -21.42
N GLY A 381 -17.12 -25.19 -20.88
CA GLY A 381 -16.85 -23.97 -21.65
C GLY A 381 -15.78 -24.11 -22.73
N LYS A 382 -14.85 -25.06 -22.60
CA LYS A 382 -13.84 -25.38 -23.62
C LYS A 382 -14.44 -25.84 -24.95
N GLU A 383 -15.61 -26.47 -24.91
CA GLU A 383 -16.29 -26.97 -26.11
C GLU A 383 -17.30 -25.97 -26.66
N ILE A 384 -17.52 -24.84 -25.97
CA ILE A 384 -18.53 -23.85 -26.34
C ILE A 384 -17.84 -22.70 -27.09
N PRO A 385 -18.01 -22.58 -28.43
CA PRO A 385 -17.49 -21.45 -29.18
C PRO A 385 -18.21 -20.15 -28.80
N LEU A 386 -17.47 -19.05 -28.84
CA LEU A 386 -18.08 -17.74 -28.63
C LEU A 386 -18.87 -17.31 -29.87
N THR A 387 -20.04 -16.73 -29.65
CA THR A 387 -21.00 -16.26 -30.67
C THR A 387 -21.53 -14.90 -30.26
N ALA A 388 -22.14 -14.16 -31.20
CA ALA A 388 -22.78 -12.88 -30.87
C ALA A 388 -23.84 -13.00 -29.77
N ALA A 389 -24.56 -14.13 -29.73
CA ALA A 389 -25.58 -14.39 -28.72
C ALA A 389 -25.01 -14.59 -27.31
N ASN A 390 -23.84 -15.23 -27.16
CA ASN A 390 -23.27 -15.56 -25.83
C ASN A 390 -22.17 -14.58 -25.37
N PHE A 391 -21.72 -13.67 -26.23
CA PHE A 391 -20.58 -12.80 -25.94
C PHE A 391 -20.78 -11.86 -24.73
N LYS A 392 -22.00 -11.36 -24.53
CA LYS A 392 -22.33 -10.51 -23.37
C LYS A 392 -22.19 -11.27 -22.05
N ASP A 393 -22.65 -12.53 -22.03
CA ASP A 393 -22.51 -13.41 -20.86
C ASP A 393 -21.04 -13.77 -20.63
N TYR A 394 -20.31 -14.10 -21.71
CA TYR A 394 -18.86 -14.31 -21.66
C TYR A 394 -18.13 -13.12 -21.02
N CYS A 395 -18.39 -11.88 -21.47
CA CYS A 395 -17.76 -10.68 -20.90
C CYS A 395 -18.04 -10.54 -19.40
N THR A 396 -19.27 -10.81 -18.99
CA THR A 396 -19.69 -10.74 -17.59
C THR A 396 -18.95 -11.77 -16.75
N LYS A 397 -18.92 -13.04 -17.20
CA LYS A 397 -18.22 -14.13 -16.52
C LYS A 397 -16.71 -13.94 -16.51
N TYR A 398 -16.14 -13.41 -17.60
CA TYR A 398 -14.73 -13.08 -17.67
C TYR A 398 -14.38 -12.00 -16.65
N HIS A 399 -15.14 -10.90 -16.61
CA HIS A 399 -14.95 -9.84 -15.61
C HIS A 399 -15.05 -10.38 -14.17
N GLU A 400 -16.09 -11.17 -13.87
CA GLU A 400 -16.26 -11.82 -12.56
C GLU A 400 -15.04 -12.70 -12.20
N TYR A 401 -14.55 -13.49 -13.14
CA TYR A 401 -13.36 -14.32 -12.93
C TYR A 401 -12.12 -13.47 -12.65
N ARG A 402 -11.82 -12.46 -13.49
CA ARG A 402 -10.62 -11.61 -13.34
C ARG A 402 -10.60 -10.85 -12.01
N LEU A 403 -11.75 -10.35 -11.55
CA LEU A 403 -11.87 -9.64 -10.26
C LEU A 403 -11.64 -10.56 -9.05
N ASN A 404 -11.91 -11.86 -9.19
CA ASN A 404 -11.84 -12.83 -8.10
C ASN A 404 -10.64 -13.80 -8.20
N GLU A 405 -9.79 -13.64 -9.21
CA GLU A 405 -8.71 -14.57 -9.55
C GLU A 405 -7.77 -14.87 -8.38
N PHE A 406 -7.47 -13.86 -7.56
CA PHE A 406 -6.47 -13.93 -6.50
C PHE A 406 -7.04 -14.15 -5.09
N ASN A 407 -8.37 -14.20 -4.95
CA ASN A 407 -9.05 -14.18 -3.65
C ASN A 407 -8.59 -15.33 -2.73
N ARG A 408 -8.35 -16.52 -3.32
CA ARG A 408 -8.01 -17.72 -2.55
C ARG A 408 -6.63 -17.60 -1.90
N GLN A 409 -5.66 -17.06 -2.63
CA GLN A 409 -4.28 -16.86 -2.19
C GLN A 409 -4.22 -15.73 -1.15
N ILE A 410 -4.88 -14.61 -1.46
CA ILE A 410 -4.90 -13.44 -0.58
C ILE A 410 -5.65 -13.76 0.71
N GLU A 411 -6.65 -14.64 0.69
CA GLU A 411 -7.30 -15.14 1.90
C GLU A 411 -6.31 -15.80 2.88
N PHE A 412 -5.35 -16.59 2.38
CA PHE A 412 -4.33 -17.20 3.21
C PHE A 412 -3.33 -16.18 3.75
N ILE A 413 -2.92 -15.20 2.95
CA ILE A 413 -2.11 -14.06 3.41
C ILE A 413 -2.84 -13.32 4.54
N ARG A 414 -4.13 -13.05 4.34
CA ARG A 414 -5.00 -12.38 5.31
C ARG A 414 -5.10 -13.15 6.63
N GLN A 415 -5.29 -14.48 6.57
CA GLN A 415 -5.28 -15.33 7.77
C GLN A 415 -3.95 -15.25 8.53
N GLY A 416 -2.83 -15.26 7.81
CA GLY A 416 -1.51 -15.09 8.38
C GLY A 416 -1.34 -13.76 9.12
N LEU A 417 -1.69 -12.67 8.43
CA LEU A 417 -1.65 -11.31 8.98
C LEU A 417 -2.50 -11.20 10.25
N TYR A 418 -3.70 -11.75 10.23
CA TYR A 418 -4.66 -11.67 11.33
C TYR A 418 -4.23 -12.51 12.55
N SER A 419 -3.33 -13.46 12.36
CA SER A 419 -2.75 -14.23 13.47
C SER A 419 -1.77 -13.43 14.33
N VAL A 420 -1.22 -12.34 13.78
CA VAL A 420 -0.24 -11.46 14.44
C VAL A 420 -0.85 -10.10 14.80
N VAL A 421 -1.73 -9.56 13.95
CA VAL A 421 -2.34 -8.23 14.11
C VAL A 421 -3.86 -8.33 14.30
N PRO A 422 -4.45 -7.67 15.31
CA PRO A 422 -5.90 -7.58 15.47
C PRO A 422 -6.56 -6.87 14.27
N CYS A 423 -7.18 -7.66 13.41
CA CYS A 423 -7.51 -7.26 12.04
C CYS A 423 -8.64 -6.24 11.89
N TYR A 424 -9.44 -6.07 12.92
CA TYR A 424 -10.63 -5.21 12.90
C TYR A 424 -10.27 -3.75 12.61
N TYR A 425 -9.14 -3.29 13.14
CA TYR A 425 -8.61 -1.95 12.94
C TYR A 425 -8.06 -1.74 11.53
N LEU A 426 -7.54 -2.80 10.87
CA LEU A 426 -7.03 -2.72 9.50
C LEU A 426 -8.13 -2.34 8.48
N SER A 427 -9.41 -2.58 8.80
CA SER A 427 -10.53 -2.17 7.95
C SER A 427 -10.71 -0.65 7.86
N LEU A 428 -10.11 0.11 8.77
CA LEU A 428 -10.08 1.58 8.73
C LEU A 428 -8.95 2.13 7.85
N PHE A 429 -7.97 1.32 7.48
CA PHE A 429 -6.87 1.76 6.64
C PHE A 429 -7.27 1.70 5.17
N THR A 430 -6.77 2.65 4.40
CA THR A 430 -6.83 2.56 2.94
C THR A 430 -5.80 1.55 2.42
N ALA A 431 -5.96 1.08 1.19
CA ALA A 431 -4.96 0.22 0.54
C ALA A 431 -3.55 0.85 0.54
N SER A 432 -3.45 2.15 0.23
CA SER A 432 -2.17 2.88 0.22
C SER A 432 -1.56 2.99 1.61
N GLU A 433 -2.37 3.32 2.61
CA GLU A 433 -1.88 3.40 3.99
C GLU A 433 -1.44 2.04 4.51
N LEU A 434 -2.13 0.96 4.16
CA LEU A 434 -1.71 -0.39 4.55
C LEU A 434 -0.41 -0.82 3.87
N GLU A 435 -0.25 -0.52 2.58
CA GLU A 435 1.02 -0.71 1.85
C GLU A 435 2.15 0.07 2.53
N GLU A 436 1.94 1.36 2.81
CA GLU A 436 2.92 2.17 3.55
C GLU A 436 3.15 1.66 4.97
N THR A 437 2.13 1.06 5.59
CA THR A 437 2.23 0.47 6.93
C THR A 437 3.25 -0.68 6.95
N VAL A 438 3.21 -1.52 5.92
CA VAL A 438 4.01 -2.74 5.79
C VAL A 438 5.34 -2.49 5.09
N CYS A 439 5.35 -1.72 4.02
CA CYS A 439 6.50 -1.52 3.13
C CYS A 439 7.27 -0.22 3.38
N GLY A 440 6.72 0.69 4.19
CA GLY A 440 7.26 2.05 4.32
C GLY A 440 6.95 2.90 3.08
N LYS A 441 7.48 4.13 3.04
CA LYS A 441 7.27 5.02 1.90
C LYS A 441 8.01 4.51 0.66
N GLY A 442 7.30 4.42 -0.47
CA GLY A 442 7.85 3.90 -1.73
C GLY A 442 8.90 4.79 -2.39
N HIS A 443 8.88 6.09 -2.08
CA HIS A 443 9.89 7.08 -2.49
C HIS A 443 10.71 7.52 -1.27
N ILE A 444 11.99 7.79 -1.47
CA ILE A 444 12.86 8.33 -0.42
C ILE A 444 12.61 9.84 -0.32
N ASP A 445 11.94 10.26 0.74
CA ASP A 445 11.75 11.67 1.08
C ASP A 445 13.09 12.26 1.55
N ILE A 446 13.78 12.94 0.63
CA ILE A 446 15.09 13.54 0.87
C ILE A 446 14.99 14.68 1.89
N GLU A 447 13.88 15.42 1.91
CA GLU A 447 13.69 16.51 2.88
C GLU A 447 13.50 15.96 4.29
N LEU A 448 12.76 14.86 4.43
CA LEU A 448 12.64 14.14 5.71
C LEU A 448 13.99 13.61 6.19
N LEU A 449 14.78 12.99 5.30
CA LEU A 449 16.12 12.50 5.63
C LEU A 449 17.04 13.65 6.07
N LYS A 450 17.01 14.77 5.33
CA LYS A 450 17.81 15.97 5.62
C LYS A 450 17.47 16.58 6.98
N ARG A 451 16.19 16.68 7.34
CA ARG A 451 15.72 17.11 8.69
C ARG A 451 16.21 16.19 9.80
N ASN A 452 16.39 14.90 9.50
CA ASN A 452 16.89 13.89 10.42
C ASN A 452 18.37 13.56 10.23
N THR A 453 19.15 14.49 9.65
CA THR A 453 20.60 14.37 9.49
C THR A 453 21.34 15.20 10.54
N ARG A 454 22.39 14.62 11.13
CA ARG A 454 23.42 15.30 11.91
C ARG A 454 24.67 15.44 11.05
N TYR A 455 25.34 16.57 11.19
CA TYR A 455 26.61 16.83 10.53
C TYR A 455 27.73 16.75 11.58
N GLY A 456 28.81 16.05 11.24
CA GLY A 456 29.99 15.93 12.07
C GLY A 456 30.79 17.23 12.19
N ASP A 457 31.85 17.18 12.99
CA ASP A 457 32.69 18.35 13.27
C ASP A 457 33.18 19.01 11.97
N SER A 458 33.21 20.35 11.93
CA SER A 458 33.66 21.19 10.79
C SER A 458 32.77 21.27 9.54
N ILE A 459 31.63 20.58 9.50
CA ILE A 459 30.62 20.73 8.43
C ILE A 459 29.24 21.00 9.00
N ASN A 460 28.40 21.68 8.21
CA ASN A 460 27.02 22.00 8.56
C ASN A 460 26.12 21.96 7.31
N GLN A 461 24.83 22.20 7.49
CA GLN A 461 23.84 22.16 6.40
C GLN A 461 24.17 23.13 5.25
N ASP A 462 24.79 24.26 5.55
CA ASP A 462 25.13 25.32 4.58
C ASP A 462 26.51 25.14 3.94
N SER A 463 27.23 24.07 4.32
CA SER A 463 28.55 23.79 3.78
C SER A 463 28.43 23.42 2.28
N PRO A 464 29.25 24.00 1.37
CA PRO A 464 29.11 23.75 -0.07
C PRO A 464 29.17 22.28 -0.48
N ARG A 465 29.90 21.44 0.27
CA ARG A 465 29.96 19.99 0.03
C ARG A 465 28.65 19.28 0.41
N ILE A 466 27.99 19.73 1.47
CA ILE A 466 26.71 19.20 1.94
C ILE A 466 25.57 19.63 1.02
N GLU A 467 25.58 20.88 0.57
CA GLU A 467 24.62 21.36 -0.43
C GLU A 467 24.70 20.50 -1.70
N ARG A 468 25.90 20.31 -2.26
CA ARG A 468 26.12 19.43 -3.42
C ARG A 468 25.67 17.99 -3.18
N PHE A 469 25.96 17.44 -2.00
CA PHE A 469 25.52 16.10 -1.64
C PHE A 469 23.99 15.97 -1.73
N TRP A 470 23.25 16.90 -1.15
CA TRP A 470 21.79 16.88 -1.21
C TRP A 470 21.24 17.16 -2.61
N THR A 471 21.85 18.08 -3.36
CA THR A 471 21.47 18.35 -4.76
C THR A 471 21.62 17.09 -5.62
N VAL A 472 22.77 16.41 -5.54
CA VAL A 472 23.01 15.16 -6.29
C VAL A 472 22.00 14.09 -5.88
N LEU A 473 21.82 13.88 -4.57
CA LEU A 473 20.90 12.85 -4.07
C LEU A 473 19.44 13.14 -4.45
N ASN A 474 19.02 14.41 -4.47
CA ASN A 474 17.63 14.77 -4.78
C ASN A 474 17.34 14.80 -6.29
N GLU A 475 18.22 15.45 -7.06
CA GLU A 475 17.97 15.81 -8.46
C GLU A 475 18.58 14.82 -9.46
N MET A 476 19.70 14.16 -9.11
CA MET A 476 20.41 13.29 -10.05
C MET A 476 20.12 11.81 -9.85
N PHE A 477 19.79 11.38 -8.63
CA PHE A 477 19.49 9.99 -8.35
C PHE A 477 18.04 9.66 -8.71
N ASN A 478 17.83 8.55 -9.41
CA ASN A 478 16.52 7.94 -9.54
C ASN A 478 16.11 7.19 -8.25
N ASP A 479 14.85 6.74 -8.16
CA ASP A 479 14.35 6.10 -6.93
C ASP A 479 15.10 4.82 -6.55
N GLU A 480 15.58 4.03 -7.52
CA GLU A 480 16.39 2.84 -7.25
C GLU A 480 17.74 3.23 -6.65
N GLN A 481 18.42 4.23 -7.21
CA GLN A 481 19.68 4.75 -6.69
C GLN A 481 19.52 5.37 -5.29
N LYS A 482 18.42 6.10 -5.06
CA LYS A 482 18.07 6.61 -3.72
C LYS A 482 17.89 5.46 -2.74
N LYS A 483 17.17 4.40 -3.10
CA LYS A 483 17.01 3.20 -2.25
C LYS A 483 18.35 2.51 -2.00
N SER A 484 19.18 2.31 -3.02
CA SER A 484 20.52 1.74 -2.86
C SER A 484 21.39 2.57 -1.91
N PHE A 485 21.30 3.90 -1.98
CA PHE A 485 21.97 4.78 -1.04
C PHE A 485 21.47 4.58 0.41
N ILE A 486 20.16 4.49 0.65
CA ILE A 486 19.62 4.22 1.99
C ILE A 486 20.04 2.83 2.49
N ILE A 487 20.07 1.82 1.63
CA ILE A 487 20.58 0.48 1.98
C ILE A 487 22.07 0.59 2.35
N PHE A 488 22.85 1.37 1.62
CA PHE A 488 24.27 1.56 1.91
C PHE A 488 24.51 2.25 3.26
N VAL A 489 23.78 3.32 3.58
CA VAL A 489 24.04 4.10 4.81
C VAL A 489 23.28 3.61 6.05
N TRP A 490 22.16 2.88 5.86
CA TRP A 490 21.26 2.48 6.95
C TRP A 490 20.93 0.97 6.92
N GLY A 491 21.29 0.23 5.87
CA GLY A 491 20.95 -1.19 5.76
C GLY A 491 19.44 -1.45 5.69
N ARG A 492 18.65 -0.44 5.29
CA ARG A 492 17.20 -0.52 5.07
C ARG A 492 16.87 0.03 3.68
N SER A 493 15.84 -0.50 3.03
CA SER A 493 15.41 -0.03 1.71
C SER A 493 14.47 1.19 1.75
N THR A 494 13.98 1.56 2.93
CA THR A 494 13.00 2.64 3.12
C THR A 494 13.28 3.48 4.36
N LEU A 495 12.81 4.73 4.34
CA LEU A 495 12.88 5.66 5.46
C LEU A 495 11.68 5.48 6.42
N PRO A 496 11.82 5.85 7.70
CA PRO A 496 10.68 6.07 8.59
C PRO A 496 9.67 7.06 8.01
N ARG A 497 8.39 7.02 8.44
CA ARG A 497 7.35 7.86 7.83
C ARG A 497 7.42 9.34 8.22
N CYS A 498 7.82 9.61 9.45
CA CYS A 498 7.88 10.95 10.05
C CYS A 498 9.09 11.07 10.98
N ASN A 499 9.35 12.28 11.49
CA ASN A 499 10.53 12.58 12.33
C ASN A 499 10.57 11.74 13.61
N GLU A 500 9.41 11.45 14.19
CA GLU A 500 9.26 10.77 15.47
C GLU A 500 9.63 9.29 15.39
N GLU A 501 9.52 8.68 14.21
CA GLU A 501 9.89 7.28 13.97
C GLU A 501 11.41 7.07 13.78
N PHE A 502 12.22 8.15 13.75
CA PHE A 502 13.68 8.04 13.64
C PHE A 502 14.31 7.67 14.99
N THR A 503 14.70 6.41 15.15
CA THR A 503 15.43 5.93 16.34
C THR A 503 16.90 6.37 16.35
N CYS A 504 17.49 6.60 15.18
CA CYS A 504 18.85 7.14 15.02
C CYS A 504 18.87 8.12 13.83
N LYS A 505 19.58 9.24 14.01
CA LYS A 505 19.72 10.26 12.95
C LYS A 505 20.85 9.88 12.00
N PHE A 506 20.66 10.14 10.70
CA PHE A 506 21.70 9.95 9.70
C PHE A 506 22.89 10.87 10.02
N LEU A 507 24.12 10.36 9.99
CA LEU A 507 25.32 11.14 10.32
C LEU A 507 26.21 11.27 9.08
N ILE A 508 26.50 12.51 8.69
CA ILE A 508 27.51 12.80 7.66
C ILE A 508 28.74 13.35 8.37
N ASN A 509 29.84 12.61 8.32
CA ASN A 509 31.14 13.05 8.86
C ASN A 509 32.07 13.44 7.72
N PRO A 510 32.88 14.50 7.88
CA PRO A 510 33.95 14.78 6.95
C PRO A 510 35.05 13.72 7.09
N TYR A 511 35.59 13.32 5.94
CA TYR A 511 36.75 12.44 5.88
C TYR A 511 38.02 13.31 5.89
N TYR A 512 38.94 13.01 6.81
CA TYR A 512 40.11 13.84 7.12
C TYR A 512 41.45 13.28 6.60
N GLU A 513 41.47 12.10 5.96
CA GLU A 513 42.72 11.51 5.44
C GLU A 513 43.09 12.06 4.05
N SER A 514 44.37 11.96 3.70
CA SER A 514 44.96 12.56 2.49
C SER A 514 44.25 12.11 1.20
N PRO A 515 44.01 13.01 0.23
CA PRO A 515 43.41 12.68 -1.07
C PRO A 515 44.14 11.57 -1.84
N ASP A 516 45.42 11.34 -1.55
CA ASP A 516 46.27 10.35 -2.24
C ASP A 516 45.95 8.88 -1.87
N GLU A 517 45.08 8.64 -0.89
CA GLU A 517 44.74 7.28 -0.42
C GLU A 517 43.25 6.91 -0.55
N ILE A 518 42.43 7.73 -1.22
CA ILE A 518 40.97 7.50 -1.34
C ILE A 518 40.65 6.10 -1.93
N ASP A 519 41.43 5.65 -2.92
CA ASP A 519 41.24 4.34 -3.58
C ASP A 519 41.64 3.14 -2.69
N LYS A 520 42.29 3.36 -1.54
CA LYS A 520 42.62 2.31 -0.58
C LYS A 520 41.57 2.13 0.51
N VAL A 521 40.63 3.06 0.64
CA VAL A 521 39.68 3.15 1.77
C VAL A 521 38.23 2.88 1.37
N LEU A 522 37.93 2.90 0.06
CA LEU A 522 36.69 2.33 -0.45
C LEU A 522 36.81 0.79 -0.48
N PRO A 523 35.86 0.03 0.09
CA PRO A 523 35.88 -1.43 0.11
C PRO A 523 35.72 -2.08 -1.27
#